data_AF-A0A966SWR4-F1
#
_entry.id   AF-A0A966SWR4-F1
#
_cell.length_a   1.000
_cell.length_b   1.000
_cell.length_c   1.000
_cell.angle_alpha   90.00
_cell.angle_beta   90.00
_cell.angle_gamma   90.00
#
_symmetry.space_group_name_H-M   'P 1'
#
loop_
_entity.id
_entity.type
_entity.pdbx_description
1 polymer ?
#
loop_
_entity_poly.entity_id
_entity_poly.type
_entity_poly.pdbx_seq_one_letter_code
_entity_poly.pdbx_strand_id
1 'polypeptide(L)'
;MNPLLLAATPLLVQGTAGATQPPQVQTFDPVARAAVMAQQLPRQWSGTYEGFAGGGPYPVQLRLKSVTALGQMVDVRGEMSIGPTTLPVQGNVNANSDQLILLLLGEVPAAGLENGGRFVGLQGFSLSGWQAPRQTNPGGTLVMNPVVSGAKGVPVRGLW
;
A
#
# COMPACT_ATOMS: atom_id res chain seq x y z
N MET A 1 70.88 -32.18 -11.57
CA MET A 1 71.21 -31.57 -10.25
C MET A 1 70.13 -30.55 -9.94
N ASN A 2 69.58 -30.66 -8.73
CA ASN A 2 68.28 -30.14 -8.30
C ASN A 2 68.38 -28.67 -7.85
N PRO A 3 67.51 -27.73 -8.29
CA PRO A 3 67.41 -26.42 -7.64
C PRO A 3 66.52 -26.49 -6.39
N LEU A 4 66.95 -25.77 -5.36
CA LEU A 4 66.27 -25.56 -4.08
C LEU A 4 64.96 -24.79 -4.30
N LEU A 5 63.84 -25.35 -3.85
CA LEU A 5 62.58 -24.61 -3.68
C LEU A 5 62.36 -24.36 -2.18
N LEU A 6 62.31 -23.08 -1.82
CA LEU A 6 61.92 -22.57 -0.50
C LEU A 6 60.54 -23.13 -0.12
N ALA A 7 60.45 -23.82 1.01
CA ALA A 7 59.17 -24.09 1.66
C ALA A 7 58.71 -22.83 2.40
N ALA A 8 57.65 -22.18 1.91
CA ALA A 8 56.92 -21.18 2.67
C ALA A 8 55.86 -21.91 3.51
N THR A 9 56.00 -21.87 4.84
CA THR A 9 55.02 -22.42 5.78
C THR A 9 53.83 -21.46 5.86
N PRO A 10 52.60 -21.85 5.48
CA PRO A 10 51.44 -21.02 5.75
C PRO A 10 51.07 -21.11 7.25
N LEU A 11 50.89 -19.95 7.86
CA LEU A 11 50.41 -19.78 9.23
C LEU A 11 48.93 -20.25 9.29
N LEU A 12 48.66 -21.34 10.00
CA LEU A 12 47.29 -21.78 10.28
C LEU A 12 46.63 -20.80 11.27
N VAL A 13 45.80 -19.90 10.76
CA VAL A 13 44.79 -19.22 11.59
C VAL A 13 43.68 -20.25 11.86
N GLN A 14 43.60 -20.74 13.10
CA GLN A 14 42.43 -21.48 13.58
C GLN A 14 41.25 -20.52 13.67
N GLY A 15 40.49 -20.40 12.58
CA GLY A 15 39.15 -19.85 12.63
C GLY A 15 38.24 -20.83 13.37
N THR A 16 37.68 -20.41 14.49
CA THR A 16 36.61 -21.14 15.17
C THR A 16 35.44 -21.28 14.20
N ALA A 17 35.21 -22.50 13.73
CA ALA A 17 34.01 -22.86 12.98
C ALA A 17 32.80 -22.82 13.92
N GLY A 18 32.32 -21.62 14.24
CA GLY A 18 30.96 -21.44 14.69
C GLY A 18 30.06 -21.87 13.55
N ALA A 19 29.25 -22.91 13.76
CA ALA A 19 28.23 -23.32 12.81
C ALA A 19 27.33 -22.11 12.52
N THR A 20 27.56 -21.44 11.40
CA THR A 20 26.65 -20.45 10.86
C THR A 20 25.42 -21.21 10.41
N GLN A 21 24.43 -21.27 11.30
CA GLN A 21 23.07 -21.63 10.93
C GLN A 21 22.69 -20.73 9.75
N PRO A 22 22.33 -21.29 8.57
CA PRO A 22 21.95 -20.46 7.45
C PRO A 22 20.82 -19.52 7.92
N PRO A 23 20.83 -18.24 7.53
CA PRO A 23 19.78 -17.32 7.93
C PRO A 23 18.44 -17.96 7.57
N GLN A 24 17.58 -18.14 8.58
CA GLN A 24 16.25 -18.68 8.33
C GLN A 24 15.50 -17.66 7.47
N VAL A 25 15.41 -17.96 6.18
CA VAL A 25 14.60 -17.18 5.25
C VAL A 25 13.16 -17.42 5.67
N GLN A 26 12.54 -16.43 6.32
CA GLN A 26 11.09 -16.44 6.46
C GLN A 26 10.50 -16.39 5.06
N THR A 27 9.96 -17.53 4.61
CA THR A 27 9.21 -17.58 3.36
C THR A 27 7.91 -16.83 3.58
N PHE A 28 7.87 -15.61 3.08
CA PHE A 28 6.65 -14.84 3.02
C PHE A 28 5.70 -15.50 2.00
N ASP A 29 4.45 -15.73 2.39
CA ASP A 29 3.38 -16.25 1.53
C ASP A 29 2.40 -15.12 1.16
N PRO A 30 2.53 -14.51 -0.03
CA PRO A 30 1.65 -13.43 -0.46
C PRO A 30 0.19 -13.87 -0.64
N VAL A 31 -0.05 -15.15 -0.95
CA VAL A 31 -1.41 -15.66 -1.20
C VAL A 31 -2.16 -15.81 0.12
N ALA A 32 -1.51 -16.39 1.13
CA ALA A 32 -2.07 -16.45 2.48
C ALA A 32 -2.32 -15.04 3.04
N ARG A 33 -1.38 -14.11 2.84
CA ARG A 33 -1.58 -12.71 3.25
C ARG A 33 -2.76 -12.05 2.53
N ALA A 34 -2.93 -12.27 1.23
CA ALA A 34 -4.05 -11.71 0.48
C ALA A 34 -5.40 -12.19 1.06
N ALA A 35 -5.50 -13.47 1.43
CA ALA A 35 -6.70 -14.02 2.07
C ALA A 35 -7.00 -13.35 3.41
N VAL A 36 -5.99 -13.16 4.27
CA VAL A 36 -6.13 -12.43 5.55
C VAL A 36 -6.50 -10.97 5.32
N MET A 37 -5.82 -10.31 4.38
CA MET A 37 -6.09 -8.92 4.03
C MET A 37 -7.53 -8.74 3.55
N ALA A 38 -8.06 -9.62 2.70
CA ALA A 38 -9.43 -9.52 2.21
C ALA A 38 -10.50 -9.59 3.32
N GLN A 39 -10.19 -10.28 4.42
CA GLN A 39 -11.06 -10.37 5.60
C GLN A 39 -10.93 -9.12 6.49
N GLN A 40 -9.72 -8.59 6.65
CA GLN A 40 -9.41 -7.53 7.61
C GLN A 40 -9.49 -6.11 7.03
N LEU A 41 -9.46 -5.97 5.71
CA LEU A 41 -9.42 -4.67 5.06
C LEU A 41 -10.67 -3.84 5.41
N PRO A 42 -10.50 -2.62 5.96
CA PRO A 42 -11.61 -1.75 6.33
C PRO A 42 -12.54 -1.46 5.16
N ARG A 43 -13.85 -1.52 5.42
CA ARG A 43 -14.89 -1.33 4.40
C ARG A 43 -15.23 0.14 4.15
N GLN A 44 -14.83 1.02 5.07
CA GLN A 44 -15.09 2.45 4.99
C GLN A 44 -13.81 3.21 5.26
N TRP A 45 -13.56 4.22 4.45
CA TRP A 45 -12.41 5.10 4.55
C TRP A 45 -12.87 6.54 4.39
N SER A 46 -12.20 7.45 5.09
CA SER A 46 -12.46 8.88 5.01
C SER A 46 -11.15 9.65 4.97
N GLY A 47 -11.12 10.74 4.22
CA GLY A 47 -9.90 11.51 4.07
C GLY A 47 -10.08 12.73 3.21
N THR A 48 -8.98 13.18 2.59
CA THR A 48 -8.94 14.36 1.76
C THR A 48 -8.10 14.13 0.52
N TYR A 49 -8.56 14.68 -0.60
CA TYR A 49 -7.80 14.79 -1.83
C TYR A 49 -7.37 16.25 -2.06
N GLU A 50 -6.11 16.44 -2.44
CA GLU A 50 -5.54 17.74 -2.77
C GLU A 50 -4.77 17.66 -4.09
N GLY A 51 -5.21 18.44 -5.09
CA GLY A 51 -4.56 18.51 -6.40
C GLY A 51 -3.35 19.45 -6.39
N PHE A 52 -2.28 19.08 -7.09
CA PHE A 52 -1.06 19.89 -7.15
C PHE A 52 -1.16 21.12 -8.06
N ALA A 53 -2.13 21.14 -8.98
CA ALA A 53 -2.41 22.31 -9.83
C ALA A 53 -3.15 23.44 -9.08
N GLY A 54 -3.46 23.24 -7.79
CA GLY A 54 -4.24 24.16 -6.96
C GLY A 54 -5.69 23.72 -6.78
N GLY A 55 -6.40 24.45 -5.93
CA GLY A 55 -7.70 24.06 -5.38
C GLY A 55 -7.64 23.89 -3.86
N GLY A 56 -8.80 23.79 -3.20
CA GLY A 56 -8.88 23.46 -1.78
C GLY A 56 -8.84 21.94 -1.55
N PRO A 57 -8.62 21.48 -0.30
CA PRO A 57 -8.76 20.07 0.03
C PRO A 57 -10.21 19.63 -0.15
N TYR A 58 -10.42 18.56 -0.91
CA TYR A 58 -11.75 17.97 -1.13
C TYR A 58 -11.96 16.82 -0.15
N PRO A 59 -13.06 16.80 0.62
CA PRO A 59 -13.38 15.65 1.46
C PRO A 59 -13.65 14.43 0.57
N VAL A 60 -13.11 13.29 1.00
CA VAL A 60 -13.26 12.00 0.33
C VAL A 60 -13.84 10.97 1.28
N GLN A 61 -14.81 10.20 0.79
CA GLN A 61 -15.25 8.97 1.43
C GLN A 61 -15.19 7.82 0.44
N LEU A 62 -14.68 6.68 0.88
CA LEU A 62 -14.65 5.45 0.10
C LEU A 62 -15.41 4.36 0.87
N ARG A 63 -16.35 3.71 0.18
CA ARG A 63 -17.13 2.59 0.71
C ARG A 63 -16.92 1.38 -0.19
N LEU A 64 -16.25 0.36 0.34
CA LEU A 64 -15.98 -0.89 -0.36
C LEU A 64 -17.17 -1.83 -0.21
N LYS A 65 -17.77 -2.21 -1.34
CA LYS A 65 -18.87 -3.18 -1.44
C LYS A 65 -18.33 -4.61 -1.53
N SER A 66 -17.22 -4.83 -2.22
CA SER A 66 -16.56 -6.14 -2.31
C SER A 66 -15.06 -6.00 -2.07
N VAL A 67 -14.50 -7.02 -1.41
CA VAL A 67 -13.06 -7.19 -1.20
C VAL A 67 -12.80 -8.70 -1.29
N THR A 68 -12.06 -9.12 -2.29
CA THR A 68 -11.91 -10.54 -2.66
C THR A 68 -10.44 -10.85 -2.94
N ALA A 69 -9.89 -11.86 -2.29
CA ALA A 69 -8.54 -12.34 -2.60
C ALA A 69 -8.55 -13.12 -3.93
N LEU A 70 -7.59 -12.82 -4.79
CA LEU A 70 -7.34 -13.48 -6.08
C LEU A 70 -5.83 -13.70 -6.21
N GLY A 71 -5.36 -14.89 -5.82
CA GLY A 71 -3.93 -15.17 -5.69
C GLY A 71 -3.28 -14.24 -4.68
N GLN A 72 -2.23 -13.52 -5.09
CA GLN A 72 -1.54 -12.51 -4.28
C GLN A 72 -2.17 -11.12 -4.32
N MET A 73 -3.29 -10.95 -5.03
CA MET A 73 -3.99 -9.68 -5.15
C MET A 73 -5.27 -9.68 -4.32
N VAL A 74 -5.70 -8.50 -3.90
CA VAL A 74 -7.02 -8.26 -3.31
C VAL A 74 -7.79 -7.33 -4.25
N ASP A 75 -8.77 -7.86 -4.97
CA ASP A 75 -9.69 -7.07 -5.80
C ASP A 75 -10.68 -6.33 -4.90
N VAL A 76 -10.91 -5.06 -5.19
CA VAL A 76 -11.85 -4.21 -4.47
C VAL A 76 -12.82 -3.54 -5.42
N ARG A 77 -14.08 -3.39 -4.99
CA ARG A 77 -15.09 -2.58 -5.69
C ARG A 77 -15.93 -1.83 -4.70
N GLY A 78 -16.43 -0.67 -5.10
CA GLY A 78 -17.19 0.17 -4.21
C GLY A 78 -17.63 1.48 -4.85
N GLU A 79 -17.79 2.48 -4.00
CA GLU A 79 -18.10 3.86 -4.40
C GLU A 79 -17.17 4.81 -3.65
N MET A 80 -16.75 5.87 -4.35
CA MET A 80 -15.98 6.96 -3.79
C MET A 80 -16.71 8.28 -4.02
N SER A 81 -16.90 9.02 -2.95
CA SER A 81 -17.40 10.39 -2.95
C SER A 81 -16.22 11.34 -2.84
N ILE A 82 -16.13 12.34 -3.73
CA ILE A 82 -15.11 13.40 -3.76
C ILE A 82 -15.86 14.73 -3.95
N GLY A 83 -15.91 15.55 -2.90
CA GLY A 83 -16.80 16.71 -2.89
C GLY A 83 -18.26 16.30 -3.15
N PRO A 84 -18.98 16.92 -4.11
CA PRO A 84 -20.36 16.58 -4.42
C PRO A 84 -20.52 15.35 -5.32
N THR A 85 -19.43 14.83 -5.90
CA THR A 85 -19.49 13.76 -6.91
C THR A 85 -19.29 12.40 -6.25
N THR A 86 -20.15 11.43 -6.57
CA THR A 86 -19.97 10.02 -6.16
C THR A 86 -19.85 9.13 -7.39
N LEU A 87 -18.81 8.30 -7.42
CA LEU A 87 -18.48 7.44 -8.55
C LEU A 87 -18.25 6.01 -8.09
N PRO A 88 -18.67 5.00 -8.89
CA PRO A 88 -18.20 3.65 -8.70
C PRO A 88 -16.68 3.57 -8.82
N VAL A 89 -16.06 2.67 -8.06
CA VAL A 89 -14.62 2.42 -8.12
C VAL A 89 -14.31 0.93 -8.23
N GLN A 90 -13.19 0.62 -8.88
CA GLN A 90 -12.62 -0.72 -8.94
C GLN A 90 -11.10 -0.62 -8.78
N GLY A 91 -10.50 -1.55 -8.04
CA GLY A 91 -9.06 -1.54 -7.84
C GLY A 91 -8.52 -2.86 -7.34
N ASN A 92 -7.23 -2.89 -7.09
CA ASN A 92 -6.58 -4.00 -6.44
C ASN A 92 -5.46 -3.54 -5.50
N VAL A 93 -5.20 -4.35 -4.48
CA VAL A 93 -4.03 -4.23 -3.60
C VAL A 93 -3.17 -5.47 -3.77
N ASN A 94 -1.88 -5.27 -4.03
CA ASN A 94 -0.92 -6.37 -4.09
C ASN A 94 -0.48 -6.74 -2.67
N ALA A 95 -0.73 -7.96 -2.23
CA ALA A 95 -0.39 -8.41 -0.88
C ALA A 95 1.12 -8.64 -0.69
N ASN A 96 1.95 -8.66 -1.74
CA ASN A 96 3.40 -8.68 -1.57
C ASN A 96 3.98 -7.29 -1.29
N SER A 97 3.44 -6.24 -1.92
CA SER A 97 4.02 -4.90 -1.91
C SER A 97 3.16 -3.81 -1.26
N ASP A 98 1.93 -4.12 -0.87
CA ASP A 98 0.90 -3.16 -0.45
C ASP A 98 0.57 -2.08 -1.49
N GLN A 99 0.96 -2.30 -2.74
CA GLN A 99 0.68 -1.37 -3.82
C GLN A 99 -0.80 -1.40 -4.19
N LEU A 100 -1.42 -0.22 -4.18
CA LEU A 100 -2.79 0.02 -4.61
C LEU A 100 -2.81 0.53 -6.05
N ILE A 101 -3.75 0.03 -6.84
CA ILE A 101 -4.28 0.71 -8.02
C ILE A 101 -5.80 0.83 -7.85
N LEU A 102 -6.35 2.04 -7.95
CA LEU A 102 -7.78 2.30 -7.84
C LEU A 102 -8.27 3.20 -8.97
N LEU A 103 -9.24 2.71 -9.73
CA LEU A 103 -9.88 3.37 -10.86
C LEU A 103 -11.18 4.01 -10.41
N LEU A 104 -11.43 5.23 -10.87
CA LEU A 104 -12.74 5.87 -10.84
C LEU A 104 -13.48 5.49 -12.12
N LEU A 105 -14.70 4.97 -11.98
CA LEU A 105 -15.50 4.48 -13.10
C LEU A 105 -16.62 5.49 -13.38
N GLY A 106 -16.43 6.35 -14.37
CA GLY A 106 -17.41 7.35 -14.79
C GLY A 106 -16.77 8.67 -15.17
N GLU A 107 -17.61 9.68 -15.37
CA GLU A 107 -17.14 11.05 -15.59
C GLU A 107 -16.72 11.69 -14.26
N VAL A 108 -15.51 12.23 -14.21
CA VAL A 108 -14.90 12.81 -13.02
C VAL A 108 -14.82 14.34 -13.18
N PRO A 109 -15.89 15.10 -12.84
CA PRO A 109 -15.91 16.55 -13.00
C PRO A 109 -15.26 17.32 -11.85
N ALA A 110 -14.93 16.65 -10.73
CA ALA A 110 -14.56 17.29 -9.48
C ALA A 110 -13.05 17.30 -9.23
N ALA A 111 -12.61 18.28 -8.43
CA ALA A 111 -11.30 18.34 -7.81
C ALA A 111 -10.08 18.37 -8.76
N GLY A 112 -10.26 18.72 -10.04
CA GLY A 112 -9.15 18.69 -11.01
C GLY A 112 -8.73 17.26 -11.39
N LEU A 113 -9.53 16.25 -11.03
CA LEU A 113 -9.41 14.89 -11.54
C LEU A 113 -9.92 14.83 -12.98
N GLU A 114 -9.44 13.83 -13.73
CA GLU A 114 -9.71 13.69 -15.16
C GLU A 114 -10.18 12.28 -15.50
N ASN A 115 -11.05 12.17 -16.50
CA ASN A 115 -11.51 10.87 -17.00
C ASN A 115 -10.31 10.02 -17.46
N GLY A 116 -10.24 8.78 -16.98
CA GLY A 116 -9.19 7.82 -17.34
C GLY A 116 -7.93 7.86 -16.48
N GLY A 117 -7.85 8.73 -15.47
CA GLY A 117 -6.80 8.65 -14.46
C GLY A 117 -7.09 7.61 -13.37
N ARG A 118 -6.15 7.45 -12.44
CA ARG A 118 -6.23 6.47 -11.35
C ARG A 118 -5.47 6.90 -10.11
N PHE A 119 -5.86 6.39 -8.95
CA PHE A 119 -5.05 6.47 -7.74
C PHE A 119 -4.05 5.32 -7.69
N VAL A 120 -2.81 5.62 -7.30
CA VAL A 120 -1.75 4.63 -7.05
C VAL A 120 -1.18 4.88 -5.67
N GLY A 121 -1.10 3.83 -4.84
CA GLY A 121 -0.60 3.92 -3.46
C GLY A 121 0.48 2.90 -3.18
N LEU A 122 1.34 3.18 -2.21
CA LEU A 122 2.35 2.22 -1.71
C LEU A 122 1.97 1.63 -0.34
N GLN A 123 0.89 2.13 0.26
CA GLN A 123 0.41 1.75 1.59
C GLN A 123 -1.10 1.51 1.55
N GLY A 124 -1.55 0.75 0.54
CA GLY A 124 -2.96 0.54 0.28
C GLY A 124 -3.71 1.87 0.07
N PHE A 125 -4.84 2.01 0.77
CA PHE A 125 -5.73 3.18 0.69
C PHE A 125 -5.25 4.38 1.50
N SER A 126 -4.31 4.21 2.43
CA SER A 126 -3.97 5.26 3.40
C SER A 126 -3.28 6.47 2.75
N LEU A 127 -2.42 6.21 1.78
CA LEU A 127 -1.69 7.23 1.04
C LEU A 127 -1.56 6.82 -0.42
N SER A 128 -2.12 7.64 -1.31
CA SER A 128 -2.07 7.43 -2.75
C SER A 128 -1.93 8.74 -3.52
N GLY A 129 -1.33 8.67 -4.69
CA GLY A 129 -1.24 9.78 -5.63
C GLY A 129 -2.22 9.60 -6.78
N TRP A 130 -2.80 10.69 -7.26
CA TRP A 130 -3.52 10.70 -8.53
C TRP A 130 -2.51 10.68 -9.69
N GLN A 131 -2.57 9.62 -10.49
CA GLN A 131 -1.91 9.55 -11.79
C GLN A 131 -2.90 10.01 -12.85
N ALA A 132 -2.72 11.25 -13.31
CA ALA A 132 -3.52 11.83 -14.37
C ALA A 132 -3.23 11.18 -15.73
N PRO A 133 -4.22 11.14 -16.65
CA PRO A 133 -4.03 10.61 -17.99
C PRO A 133 -3.20 11.54 -18.89
N ARG A 134 -3.15 12.84 -18.58
CA ARG A 134 -2.40 13.86 -19.33
C ARG A 134 -1.22 14.39 -18.53
N GLN A 135 -0.10 14.61 -19.20
CA GLN A 135 1.14 15.15 -18.59
C GLN A 135 0.99 16.59 -18.08
N THR A 136 0.03 17.35 -18.61
CA THR A 136 -0.24 18.72 -18.18
C THR A 136 -0.92 18.80 -16.82
N ASN A 137 -1.46 17.69 -16.31
CA ASN A 137 -2.02 17.61 -14.99
C ASN A 137 -0.98 17.01 -14.03
N PRO A 138 -0.48 17.78 -13.05
CA PRO A 138 0.60 17.34 -12.16
C PRO A 138 0.19 16.23 -11.19
N GLY A 139 -1.10 15.89 -11.10
CA GLY A 139 -1.61 14.92 -10.13
C GLY A 139 -2.07 15.56 -8.83
N GLY A 140 -2.08 14.77 -7.76
CA GLY A 140 -2.46 15.20 -6.43
C GLY A 140 -2.29 14.08 -5.40
N THR A 141 -2.51 14.38 -4.13
CA THR A 141 -2.40 13.42 -3.04
C THR A 141 -3.77 13.12 -2.44
N LEU A 142 -4.05 11.84 -2.23
CA LEU A 142 -5.17 11.33 -1.46
C LEU A 142 -4.64 10.68 -0.18
N VAL A 143 -5.01 11.23 0.96
CA VAL A 143 -4.72 10.67 2.29
C VAL A 143 -6.04 10.23 2.91
N MET A 144 -6.13 8.96 3.31
CA MET A 144 -7.33 8.41 3.94
C MET A 144 -6.99 7.62 5.19
N ASN A 145 -7.96 7.56 6.09
CA ASN A 145 -7.91 6.72 7.27
C ASN A 145 -9.11 5.78 7.27
N PRO A 146 -8.97 4.56 7.80
CA PRO A 146 -10.11 3.68 7.96
C PRO A 146 -11.10 4.30 8.94
N VAL A 147 -12.38 4.29 8.58
CA VAL A 147 -13.44 4.67 9.51
C VAL A 147 -13.61 3.50 10.47
N VAL A 148 -13.04 3.63 11.67
CA VAL A 148 -13.32 2.70 12.75
C VAL A 148 -14.74 2.94 13.22
N SER A 149 -15.64 1.98 12.98
CA SER A 149 -16.94 1.91 13.66
C SER A 149 -16.63 1.84 15.15
N GLY A 150 -16.77 2.97 15.86
CA GLY A 150 -16.29 3.10 17.22
C GLY A 150 -16.74 1.94 18.11
N ALA A 151 -15.78 1.13 18.57
CA ALA A 151 -15.81 0.79 19.98
C ALA A 151 -15.83 2.15 20.68
N LYS A 152 -16.94 2.48 21.37
CA LYS A 152 -17.00 3.65 22.26
C LYS A 152 -15.72 3.59 23.09
N GLY A 153 -14.79 4.52 22.84
CA GLY A 153 -13.57 4.61 23.64
C GLY A 153 -14.02 4.69 25.08
N VAL A 154 -13.67 3.68 25.88
CA VAL A 154 -13.86 3.75 27.32
C VAL A 154 -13.14 5.02 27.75
N PRO A 155 -13.81 6.01 28.37
CA PRO A 155 -13.13 7.23 28.76
C PRO A 155 -12.03 6.83 29.73
N VAL A 156 -10.77 7.08 29.32
CA VAL A 156 -9.62 6.96 30.21
C VAL A 156 -9.81 8.04 31.27
N ARG A 157 -10.30 7.66 32.44
CA ARG A 157 -10.27 8.53 33.61
C ARG A 157 -8.82 8.70 34.00
N GLY A 158 -8.29 9.91 33.85
CA GLY A 158 -7.02 10.28 34.46
C GLY A 158 -7.09 10.01 35.95
N LEU A 159 -6.10 9.29 36.47
CA LEU A 159 -5.90 9.14 37.90
C LEU A 159 -5.14 10.38 38.38
N TRP A 160 -5.90 11.34 38.89
CA TRP A 160 -5.43 12.44 39.73
C TRP A 160 -6.30 12.50 40.98
#